data_AF-A0A6H2DTF1-F1
#
_entry.id   AF-A0A6H2DTF1-F1
#
_cell.length_a   1.000
_cell.length_b   1.000
_cell.length_c   1.000
_cell.angle_alpha   90.00
_cell.angle_beta   90.00
_cell.angle_gamma   90.00
#
_symmetry.space_group_name_H-M   'P 1'
#
loop_
_entity.id
_entity.type
_entity.pdbx_description
1 polymer ?
#
loop_
_entity_poly.entity_id
_entity_poly.type
_entity_poly.pdbx_seq_one_letter_code
_entity_poly.pdbx_strand_id
1 'polypeptide(L)'
;MPAYFPDGKVNSEGKLTYPKTKTTKNVDFARPPVGGKFKIKKNNQEFVLVASHFDAPGINKGGYIKGKEEGKVDSKDGFDSTNGSQEISEANHLLDTMEFFKSKTNTDNLFFMGDTNIKAKSHDKAFERLLTSYKSLIDKSNNTALGKNYGIYSNSYDKIFQSKSSSLMTENANKYPLWDVIKDNITTKQSLEDTYKEKQKEDKKPIDKTDLQNIENKVKEYISDHSPVYFEIALN
;
A
#
# COMPACT_ATOMS: atom_id res chain seq x y z
N MET A 1 -3.32 18.77 -12.32
CA MET A 1 -3.54 17.77 -13.38
C MET A 1 -2.82 16.49 -12.99
N PRO A 2 -3.50 15.34 -12.89
CA PRO A 2 -2.81 14.05 -12.77
C PRO A 2 -1.92 13.83 -14.02
N ALA A 3 -0.73 13.25 -13.81
CA ALA A 3 0.17 12.88 -14.90
C ALA A 3 -0.40 11.65 -15.62
N TYR A 4 -0.33 11.65 -16.95
CA TYR A 4 -0.80 10.54 -17.78
C TYR A 4 0.37 9.87 -18.49
N PHE A 5 0.39 8.53 -18.48
CA PHE A 5 1.30 7.73 -19.28
C PHE A 5 0.97 7.77 -20.78
N PRO A 6 2.00 7.70 -21.63
CA PRO A 6 1.90 7.34 -23.03
C PRO A 6 2.65 6.04 -23.29
N ASP A 7 1.90 5.01 -23.71
CA ASP A 7 2.35 3.93 -24.60
C ASP A 7 3.67 3.16 -24.29
N GLY A 8 4.17 3.19 -23.04
CA GLY A 8 5.09 2.17 -22.52
C GLY A 8 6.45 2.06 -23.21
N LYS A 9 7.07 3.16 -23.64
CA LYS A 9 8.39 3.12 -24.32
C LYS A 9 9.56 3.11 -23.34
N VAL A 10 10.45 2.12 -23.47
CA VAL A 10 11.78 2.06 -22.85
C VAL A 10 12.86 2.59 -23.83
N ASN A 11 13.84 3.33 -23.32
CA ASN A 11 15.00 3.79 -24.10
C ASN A 11 16.00 2.65 -24.34
N SER A 12 17.06 2.96 -25.09
CA SER A 12 18.17 2.04 -25.40
C SER A 12 18.92 1.49 -24.17
N GLU A 13 18.65 2.03 -22.97
CA GLU A 13 19.24 1.60 -21.70
C GLU A 13 18.22 0.84 -20.82
N GLY A 14 17.01 0.55 -21.34
CA GLY A 14 15.94 -0.12 -20.60
C GLY A 14 15.19 0.78 -19.60
N LYS A 15 15.41 2.10 -19.63
CA LYS A 15 14.69 3.07 -18.78
C LYS A 15 13.45 3.59 -19.50
N LEU A 16 12.33 3.69 -18.77
CA LEU A 16 11.07 4.25 -19.30
C LEU A 16 11.26 5.71 -19.76
N THR A 17 10.53 6.13 -20.80
CA THR A 17 10.60 7.49 -21.38
C THR A 17 9.23 8.12 -21.58
N TYR A 18 9.16 9.46 -21.47
CA TYR A 18 7.92 10.24 -21.42
C TYR A 18 7.91 11.44 -22.42
N PRO A 19 6.79 11.74 -23.10
CA PRO A 19 6.58 12.92 -23.93
C PRO A 19 6.37 14.15 -23.05
N LYS A 20 7.12 15.20 -23.41
CA LYS A 20 7.35 16.41 -22.61
C LYS A 20 6.10 17.26 -22.30
N THR A 21 4.94 16.97 -22.90
CA THR A 21 3.76 17.85 -22.87
C THR A 21 2.66 17.39 -21.92
N LYS A 22 2.77 16.20 -21.31
CA LYS A 22 1.77 15.64 -20.37
C LYS A 22 2.34 15.23 -19.00
N THR A 23 3.63 15.46 -18.79
CA THR A 23 4.34 15.06 -17.58
C THR A 23 5.05 16.26 -16.97
N THR A 24 4.85 16.49 -15.67
CA THR A 24 5.92 17.06 -14.86
C THR A 24 7.00 15.98 -14.79
N LYS A 25 8.26 16.35 -15.04
CA LYS A 25 9.37 15.40 -15.23
C LYS A 25 9.41 14.31 -14.13
N ASN A 26 9.52 13.04 -14.57
CA ASN A 26 10.00 11.88 -13.81
C ASN A 26 9.26 11.54 -12.50
N VAL A 27 7.96 11.26 -12.57
CA VAL A 27 7.31 10.53 -11.49
C VAL A 27 7.39 9.03 -11.75
N ASP A 28 8.58 8.47 -11.50
CA ASP A 28 8.73 7.03 -11.27
C ASP A 28 8.20 6.68 -9.86
N PHE A 29 7.95 5.40 -9.62
CA PHE A 29 7.69 4.90 -8.27
C PHE A 29 8.82 5.37 -7.33
N ALA A 30 8.46 5.98 -6.20
CA ALA A 30 9.41 6.37 -5.16
C ALA A 30 10.17 5.15 -4.64
N ARG A 31 9.47 4.01 -4.58
CA ARG A 31 10.03 2.70 -4.24
C ARG A 31 9.61 1.71 -5.33
N PRO A 32 10.55 1.20 -6.13
CA PRO A 32 10.22 0.29 -7.23
C PRO A 32 9.42 -0.93 -6.75
N PRO A 33 8.31 -1.29 -7.42
CA PRO A 33 7.59 -2.52 -7.16
C PRO A 33 8.49 -3.75 -7.37
N VAL A 34 8.37 -4.73 -6.48
CA VAL A 34 9.12 -5.99 -6.52
C VAL A 34 8.16 -7.16 -6.74
N GLY A 35 8.54 -8.11 -7.58
CA GLY A 35 7.70 -9.26 -7.91
C GLY A 35 8.39 -10.58 -7.64
N GLY A 36 7.68 -11.51 -6.99
CA GLY A 36 8.10 -12.89 -6.81
C GLY A 36 7.21 -13.84 -7.60
N LYS A 37 7.81 -14.80 -8.31
CA LYS A 37 7.09 -15.91 -8.95
C LYS A 37 7.11 -17.12 -8.04
N PHE A 38 5.93 -17.69 -7.78
CA PHE A 38 5.72 -18.80 -6.88
C PHE A 38 5.05 -19.95 -7.60
N LYS A 39 5.34 -21.16 -7.15
CA LYS A 39 4.71 -22.40 -7.65
C LYS A 39 3.97 -23.09 -6.51
N ILE A 40 2.69 -23.34 -6.72
CA ILE A 40 1.84 -24.10 -5.80
C ILE A 40 2.25 -25.57 -5.89
N LYS A 41 2.77 -26.13 -4.78
CA LYS A 41 3.25 -27.52 -4.75
C LYS A 41 2.18 -28.55 -5.10
N LYS A 42 0.92 -28.30 -4.70
CA LYS A 42 -0.19 -29.26 -4.85
C LYS A 42 -0.59 -29.48 -6.32
N ASN A 43 -0.73 -28.41 -7.10
CA ASN A 43 -1.28 -28.48 -8.46
C ASN A 43 -0.34 -27.92 -9.53
N ASN A 44 0.90 -27.58 -9.16
CA ASN A 44 1.93 -27.00 -10.03
C ASN A 44 1.58 -25.67 -10.69
N GLN A 45 0.44 -25.05 -10.38
CA GLN A 45 0.09 -23.73 -10.89
C GLN A 45 1.08 -22.68 -10.37
N GLU A 46 1.41 -21.74 -11.23
CA GLU A 46 2.32 -20.65 -10.91
C GLU A 46 1.54 -19.35 -10.78
N PHE A 47 1.97 -18.50 -9.85
CA PHE A 47 1.46 -17.14 -9.70
C PHE A 47 2.58 -16.15 -9.43
N VAL A 48 2.28 -14.88 -9.63
CA VAL A 48 3.16 -13.77 -9.33
C VAL A 48 2.51 -12.90 -8.27
N LEU A 49 3.25 -12.59 -7.22
CA LEU A 49 2.89 -11.55 -6.26
C LEU A 49 3.82 -10.36 -6.48
N VAL A 50 3.23 -9.23 -6.85
CA VAL A 50 3.90 -7.94 -6.94
C VAL A 50 3.58 -7.15 -5.68
N ALA A 51 4.62 -6.66 -5.00
CA ALA A 51 4.51 -5.85 -3.81
C ALA A 51 5.13 -4.48 -4.02
N SER A 52 4.50 -3.45 -3.45
CA SER A 52 5.04 -2.09 -3.45
C SER A 52 4.54 -1.33 -2.22
N HIS A 53 5.31 -0.32 -1.84
CA HIS A 53 4.89 0.70 -0.89
C HIS A 53 4.96 2.02 -1.64
N PHE A 54 3.81 2.62 -1.93
CA PHE A 54 3.72 3.90 -2.63
C PHE A 54 4.25 5.01 -1.73
N ASP A 55 4.45 6.20 -2.27
CA ASP A 55 4.95 7.29 -1.45
C ASP A 55 3.98 7.62 -0.30
N ALA A 56 4.52 8.25 0.75
CA ALA A 56 3.75 8.60 1.93
C ALA A 56 2.69 9.66 1.60
N PRO A 57 1.54 9.70 2.31
CA PRO A 57 0.45 10.63 2.03
C PRO A 57 0.91 12.08 2.27
N GLY A 58 0.99 12.87 1.20
CA GLY A 58 1.57 14.22 1.24
C GLY A 58 0.63 15.35 0.83
N ILE A 59 0.34 16.28 1.77
CA ILE A 59 0.01 17.67 1.43
C ILE A 59 1.22 18.52 1.81
N ASN A 60 1.98 18.99 0.82
CA ASN A 60 3.01 20.00 1.07
C ASN A 60 2.37 21.27 1.67
N LYS A 61 2.57 21.47 2.98
CA LYS A 61 2.13 22.68 3.72
C LYS A 61 3.16 23.81 3.73
N GLY A 62 4.32 23.65 3.09
CA GLY A 62 5.35 24.67 3.02
C GLY A 62 6.06 24.61 1.66
N GLY A 63 6.23 25.77 1.03
CA GLY A 63 6.92 25.87 -0.26
C GLY A 63 8.30 25.23 -0.20
N TYR A 64 8.52 24.28 -1.12
CA TYR A 64 9.81 23.76 -1.59
C TYR A 64 10.77 23.18 -0.54
N ILE A 65 10.72 21.85 -0.38
CA ILE A 65 11.94 21.05 -0.17
C ILE A 65 11.97 19.95 -1.24
N LYS A 66 13.12 19.83 -1.91
CA LYS A 66 13.36 19.04 -3.12
C LYS A 66 13.18 17.54 -2.90
N GLY A 67 12.12 17.00 -3.49
CA GLY A 67 11.92 15.58 -3.76
C GLY A 67 10.57 15.35 -4.41
N LYS A 68 10.48 15.53 -5.74
CA LYS A 68 9.28 15.38 -6.59
C LYS A 68 8.15 16.40 -6.29
N GLU A 69 7.59 16.97 -7.35
CA GLU A 69 6.52 17.97 -7.26
C GLU A 69 5.22 17.30 -6.80
N GLU A 70 5.02 17.13 -5.49
CA GLU A 70 3.72 16.75 -4.94
C GLU A 70 2.76 17.95 -5.06
N GLY A 71 1.88 17.88 -6.06
CA GLY A 71 0.79 18.82 -6.26
C GLY A 71 -0.44 18.44 -5.42
N LYS A 72 -1.26 19.45 -5.11
CA LYS A 72 -2.61 19.19 -4.56
C LYS A 72 -3.45 18.46 -5.59
N VAL A 73 -4.08 17.37 -5.15
CA VAL A 73 -5.09 16.68 -5.93
C VAL A 73 -6.43 17.37 -5.68
N ASP A 74 -7.12 17.84 -6.73
CA ASP A 74 -8.37 18.59 -6.58
C ASP A 74 -9.53 17.63 -6.25
N SER A 75 -10.26 17.93 -5.17
CA SER A 75 -11.48 17.22 -4.80
C SER A 75 -12.58 17.24 -5.88
N LYS A 76 -12.59 18.26 -6.74
CA LYS A 76 -13.51 18.37 -7.88
C LYS A 76 -13.27 17.30 -8.93
N ASP A 77 -12.05 16.76 -8.97
CA ASP A 77 -11.70 15.63 -9.80
C ASP A 77 -12.05 14.30 -9.11
N GLY A 78 -12.88 14.26 -8.07
CA GLY A 78 -13.33 13.00 -7.46
C GLY A 78 -12.26 12.31 -6.58
N PHE A 79 -11.11 12.93 -6.38
CA PHE A 79 -10.10 12.45 -5.45
C PHE A 79 -10.34 12.99 -4.03
N ASP A 80 -9.71 12.35 -3.05
CA ASP A 80 -9.51 12.93 -1.73
C ASP A 80 -8.42 14.02 -1.82
N SER A 81 -8.72 15.23 -1.35
CA SER A 81 -7.78 16.36 -1.39
C SER A 81 -6.57 16.17 -0.48
N THR A 82 -6.56 15.13 0.33
CA THR A 82 -5.46 14.74 1.22
C THR A 82 -4.62 13.58 0.70
N ASN A 83 -4.93 13.04 -0.48
CA ASN A 83 -3.97 12.22 -1.22
C ASN A 83 -2.95 13.11 -1.93
N GLY A 84 -1.69 12.68 -1.93
CA GLY A 84 -0.62 13.33 -2.67
C GLY A 84 -0.63 12.94 -4.14
N SER A 85 -0.10 13.82 -5.00
CA SER A 85 -0.06 13.52 -6.45
C SER A 85 0.89 12.38 -6.80
N GLN A 86 1.91 12.11 -5.97
CA GLN A 86 2.84 11.00 -6.18
C GLN A 86 2.13 9.65 -6.05
N GLU A 87 1.37 9.43 -4.97
CA GLU A 87 0.61 8.18 -4.76
C GLU A 87 -0.40 7.95 -5.89
N ILE A 88 -1.10 9.02 -6.31
CA ILE A 88 -2.07 8.96 -7.42
C ILE A 88 -1.38 8.62 -8.73
N SER A 89 -0.19 9.16 -8.97
CA SER A 89 0.62 8.84 -10.14
C SER A 89 1.03 7.35 -10.14
N GLU A 90 1.55 6.85 -9.02
CA GLU A 90 1.92 5.45 -8.84
C GLU A 90 0.74 4.50 -9.03
N ALA A 91 -0.44 4.86 -8.51
CA ALA A 91 -1.68 4.12 -8.71
C ALA A 91 -2.08 4.04 -10.19
N ASN A 92 -2.00 5.16 -10.91
CA ASN A 92 -2.30 5.22 -12.34
C ASN A 92 -1.32 4.41 -13.19
N HIS A 93 -0.10 4.14 -12.70
CA HIS A 93 0.94 3.38 -13.40
C HIS A 93 1.01 1.91 -12.98
N LEU A 94 0.17 1.50 -12.02
CA LEU A 94 0.19 0.14 -11.53
C LEU A 94 -0.17 -0.87 -12.62
N LEU A 95 -1.09 -0.55 -13.54
CA LEU A 95 -1.41 -1.45 -14.67
C LEU A 95 -0.17 -1.77 -15.52
N ASP A 96 0.59 -0.75 -15.92
CA ASP A 96 1.77 -0.92 -16.78
C ASP A 96 2.85 -1.76 -16.07
N THR A 97 2.97 -1.57 -14.75
CA THR A 97 3.84 -2.40 -13.88
C THR A 97 3.41 -3.86 -13.86
N MET A 98 2.11 -4.11 -13.69
CA MET A 98 1.59 -5.47 -13.67
C MET A 98 1.76 -6.17 -15.03
N GLU A 99 1.57 -5.45 -16.14
CA GLU A 99 1.81 -5.98 -17.49
C GLU A 99 3.31 -6.28 -17.72
N PHE A 100 4.22 -5.47 -17.18
CA PHE A 100 5.65 -5.80 -17.18
C PHE A 100 5.91 -7.16 -16.51
N PHE A 101 5.41 -7.39 -15.29
CA PHE A 101 5.60 -8.66 -14.59
C PHE A 101 4.93 -9.83 -15.33
N LYS A 102 3.75 -9.62 -15.91
CA LYS A 102 3.06 -10.62 -16.73
C LYS A 102 3.92 -11.04 -17.91
N SER A 103 4.48 -10.07 -18.65
CA SER A 103 5.35 -10.34 -19.81
C SER A 103 6.62 -11.11 -19.45
N LYS A 104 7.17 -10.90 -18.24
CA LYS A 104 8.40 -11.55 -17.77
C LYS A 104 8.18 -12.96 -17.25
N THR A 105 6.98 -13.28 -16.78
CA THR A 105 6.71 -14.52 -16.04
C THR A 105 5.83 -15.50 -16.80
N ASN A 106 5.16 -15.03 -17.86
CA ASN A 106 4.28 -15.80 -18.74
C ASN A 106 3.18 -16.56 -17.98
N THR A 107 2.56 -15.92 -16.99
CA THR A 107 1.36 -16.40 -16.29
C THR A 107 0.33 -15.30 -16.18
N ASP A 108 -0.95 -15.65 -16.22
CA ASP A 108 -2.08 -14.72 -15.98
C ASP A 108 -2.49 -14.64 -14.50
N ASN A 109 -1.88 -15.47 -13.65
CA ASN A 109 -2.12 -15.48 -12.21
C ASN A 109 -1.27 -14.41 -11.52
N LEU A 110 -1.66 -13.15 -11.66
CA LEU A 110 -1.00 -12.03 -11.01
C LEU A 110 -1.81 -11.46 -9.85
N PHE A 111 -1.10 -11.13 -8.79
CA PHE A 111 -1.59 -10.40 -7.63
C PHE A 111 -0.72 -9.17 -7.39
N PHE A 112 -1.35 -8.08 -7.00
CA PHE A 112 -0.69 -6.94 -6.37
C PHE A 112 -1.10 -6.87 -4.91
N MET A 113 -0.17 -6.57 -4.02
CA MET A 113 -0.46 -6.22 -2.63
C MET A 113 0.48 -5.14 -2.12
N GLY A 114 -0.03 -4.14 -1.42
CA GLY A 114 0.84 -3.10 -0.88
C GLY A 114 0.13 -1.96 -0.17
N ASP A 115 0.89 -1.22 0.63
CA ASP A 115 0.47 0.09 1.12
C ASP A 115 0.54 1.09 -0.05
N THR A 116 -0.63 1.50 -0.52
CA THR A 116 -0.72 2.44 -1.65
C THR A 116 -0.90 3.88 -1.20
N ASN A 117 -1.16 4.11 0.09
CA ASN A 117 -1.61 5.39 0.64
C ASN A 117 -2.87 6.00 -0.02
N ILE A 118 -3.49 5.30 -0.98
CA ILE A 118 -4.73 5.72 -1.65
C ILE A 118 -5.92 5.50 -0.72
N LYS A 119 -6.64 6.58 -0.43
CA LYS A 119 -7.84 6.57 0.42
C LYS A 119 -9.04 5.98 -0.31
N ALA A 120 -10.03 5.52 0.46
CA ALA A 120 -11.28 4.96 -0.05
C ALA A 120 -11.93 5.83 -1.14
N LYS A 121 -12.03 7.15 -0.89
CA LYS A 121 -12.63 8.10 -1.84
C LYS A 121 -11.87 8.18 -3.16
N SER A 122 -10.54 8.08 -3.12
CA SER A 122 -9.69 8.16 -4.32
C SER A 122 -9.58 6.83 -5.06
N HIS A 123 -9.95 5.70 -4.46
CA HIS A 123 -9.65 4.35 -4.96
C HIS A 123 -10.06 4.13 -6.42
N ASP A 124 -11.35 4.28 -6.74
CA ASP A 124 -11.86 3.91 -8.06
C ASP A 124 -11.20 4.74 -9.17
N LYS A 125 -10.94 6.02 -8.90
CA LYS A 125 -10.33 6.92 -9.87
C LYS A 125 -8.82 6.73 -9.97
N ALA A 126 -8.12 6.55 -8.85
CA ALA A 126 -6.68 6.36 -8.84
C ALA A 126 -6.27 5.04 -9.51
N PHE A 127 -7.11 4.01 -9.40
CA PHE A 127 -6.88 2.70 -10.00
C PHE A 127 -7.76 2.44 -11.23
N GLU A 128 -8.40 3.45 -11.82
CA GLU A 128 -9.38 3.29 -12.91
C GLU A 128 -8.83 2.41 -14.05
N ARG A 129 -7.60 2.71 -14.50
CA ARG A 129 -6.91 1.91 -15.53
C ARG A 129 -6.73 0.46 -15.10
N LEU A 130 -6.21 0.23 -13.90
CA LEU A 130 -5.95 -1.10 -13.36
C LEU A 130 -7.25 -1.91 -13.22
N LEU A 131 -8.32 -1.30 -12.74
CA LEU A 131 -9.62 -1.92 -12.48
C LEU A 131 -10.33 -2.42 -13.76
N THR A 132 -9.86 -2.03 -14.95
CA THR A 132 -10.33 -2.62 -16.22
C THR A 132 -9.95 -4.11 -16.31
N SER A 133 -8.72 -4.46 -15.95
CA SER A 133 -8.14 -5.81 -16.09
C SER A 133 -7.94 -6.55 -14.77
N TYR A 134 -8.02 -5.85 -13.64
CA TYR A 134 -7.85 -6.41 -12.30
C TYR A 134 -9.10 -6.14 -11.44
N LYS A 135 -9.35 -6.99 -10.47
CA LYS A 135 -10.39 -6.81 -9.44
C LYS A 135 -9.73 -6.53 -8.09
N SER A 136 -10.32 -5.67 -7.27
CA SER A 136 -9.88 -5.52 -5.88
C SER A 136 -10.38 -6.71 -5.07
N LEU A 137 -9.51 -7.29 -4.25
CA LEU A 137 -9.87 -8.39 -3.36
C LEU A 137 -10.30 -7.88 -1.97
N ILE A 138 -9.65 -6.82 -1.49
CA ILE A 138 -9.99 -6.18 -0.22
C ILE A 138 -10.93 -4.99 -0.49
N ASP A 139 -11.97 -4.83 0.33
CA ASP A 139 -12.91 -3.72 0.18
C ASP A 139 -12.17 -2.37 0.31
N LYS A 140 -12.44 -1.44 -0.61
CA LYS A 140 -11.80 -0.11 -0.63
C LYS A 140 -12.09 0.73 0.61
N SER A 141 -13.11 0.38 1.40
CA SER A 141 -13.48 1.02 2.67
C SER A 141 -12.90 0.29 3.91
N ASN A 142 -12.20 -0.83 3.71
CA ASN A 142 -11.58 -1.57 4.80
C ASN A 142 -10.39 -0.77 5.34
N ASN A 143 -10.57 -0.08 6.47
CA ASN A 143 -9.50 0.72 7.07
C ASN A 143 -8.40 -0.17 7.64
N THR A 144 -7.20 -0.11 7.06
CA THR A 144 -6.04 -0.93 7.41
C THR A 144 -5.05 -0.20 8.31
N ALA A 145 -5.03 1.14 8.27
CA ALA A 145 -4.22 1.96 9.15
C ALA A 145 -4.89 2.18 10.52
N LEU A 146 -4.11 2.12 11.59
CA LEU A 146 -4.55 2.34 12.97
C LEU A 146 -4.80 3.83 13.22
N GLY A 147 -5.82 4.11 14.04
CA GLY A 147 -6.10 5.44 14.58
C GLY A 147 -5.20 5.78 15.77
N LYS A 148 -5.30 7.01 16.27
CA LYS A 148 -4.51 7.46 17.44
C LYS A 148 -4.84 6.70 18.72
N ASN A 149 -6.09 6.25 18.85
CA ASN A 149 -6.60 5.59 20.04
C ASN A 149 -6.83 4.10 19.76
N TYR A 150 -6.62 3.28 20.78
CA TYR A 150 -6.89 1.85 20.78
C TYR A 150 -8.29 1.53 20.23
N GLY A 151 -8.37 0.48 19.40
CA GLY A 151 -9.61 0.02 18.78
C GLY A 151 -10.07 0.84 17.56
N ILE A 152 -9.44 1.99 17.27
CA ILE A 152 -9.83 2.86 16.14
C ILE A 152 -8.98 2.54 14.91
N TYR A 153 -9.62 2.54 13.74
CA TYR A 153 -8.97 2.47 12.43
C TYR A 153 -9.28 3.73 11.62
N SER A 154 -8.32 4.21 10.83
CA SER A 154 -8.39 5.55 10.23
C SER A 154 -8.54 5.56 8.70
N ASN A 155 -7.71 4.80 7.97
CA ASN A 155 -7.66 4.85 6.51
C ASN A 155 -7.48 3.47 5.90
N SER A 156 -8.03 3.29 4.72
CA SER A 156 -7.94 2.09 3.89
C SER A 156 -6.79 2.23 2.89
N TYR A 157 -5.54 2.21 3.34
CA TYR A 157 -4.38 2.51 2.48
C TYR A 157 -3.84 1.30 1.74
N ASP A 158 -3.87 0.14 2.38
CA ASP A 158 -3.42 -1.12 1.79
C ASP A 158 -4.42 -1.61 0.75
N LYS A 159 -3.92 -2.17 -0.35
CA LYS A 159 -4.73 -2.72 -1.44
C LYS A 159 -4.26 -4.11 -1.80
N ILE A 160 -5.21 -4.92 -2.25
CA ILE A 160 -4.97 -6.21 -2.88
C ILE A 160 -5.74 -6.23 -4.19
N PHE A 161 -5.06 -6.52 -5.30
CA PHE A 161 -5.67 -6.68 -6.61
C PHE A 161 -5.31 -8.04 -7.21
N GLN A 162 -6.24 -8.65 -7.93
CA GLN A 162 -6.04 -9.87 -8.69
C GLN A 162 -6.37 -9.65 -10.16
N SER A 163 -5.54 -10.18 -11.07
CA SER A 163 -5.84 -10.23 -12.50
C SER A 163 -7.20 -10.92 -12.74
N LYS A 164 -8.10 -10.29 -13.50
CA LYS A 164 -9.41 -10.90 -13.84
C LYS A 164 -9.27 -12.16 -14.70
N SER A 165 -8.14 -12.30 -15.42
CA SER A 165 -7.82 -13.50 -16.20
C SER A 165 -7.15 -14.59 -15.37
N SER A 166 -6.93 -14.38 -14.07
CA SER A 166 -6.34 -15.39 -13.21
C SER A 166 -7.25 -16.62 -13.10
N SER A 167 -6.65 -17.78 -13.27
CA SER A 167 -7.28 -19.09 -13.05
C SER A 167 -7.38 -19.49 -11.57
N LEU A 168 -6.75 -18.74 -10.66
CA LEU A 168 -6.73 -19.04 -9.24
C LEU A 168 -7.95 -18.45 -8.55
N MET A 169 -8.61 -19.25 -7.72
CA MET A 169 -9.66 -18.77 -6.84
C MET A 169 -9.05 -18.20 -5.57
N THR A 170 -9.58 -17.05 -5.14
CA THR A 170 -9.18 -16.39 -3.90
C THR A 170 -10.35 -16.24 -2.97
N GLU A 171 -10.08 -16.33 -1.67
CA GLU A 171 -11.06 -16.20 -0.62
C GLU A 171 -10.49 -15.41 0.57
N ASN A 172 -11.38 -15.02 1.50
CA ASN A 172 -11.03 -14.43 2.79
C ASN A 172 -10.07 -13.23 2.73
N ALA A 173 -10.14 -12.41 1.68
CA ALA A 173 -9.31 -11.22 1.56
C ALA A 173 -9.70 -10.17 2.60
N ASN A 174 -8.82 -9.91 3.58
CA ASN A 174 -9.10 -9.01 4.69
C ASN A 174 -7.82 -8.49 5.35
N LYS A 175 -7.97 -7.75 6.46
CA LYS A 175 -6.90 -7.39 7.38
C LYS A 175 -6.96 -8.23 8.65
N TYR A 176 -5.82 -8.48 9.26
CA TYR A 176 -5.76 -8.93 10.65
C TYR A 176 -6.08 -7.74 11.57
N PRO A 177 -7.01 -7.87 12.54
CA PRO A 177 -7.33 -6.76 13.45
C PRO A 177 -6.18 -6.53 14.44
N LEU A 178 -5.19 -5.70 14.06
CA LEU A 178 -3.96 -5.53 14.85
C LEU A 178 -4.18 -5.10 16.32
N TRP A 179 -5.28 -4.44 16.65
CA TRP A 179 -5.61 -4.13 18.06
C TRP A 179 -5.89 -5.37 18.92
N ASP A 180 -6.16 -6.51 18.29
CA ASP A 180 -6.38 -7.80 18.96
C ASP A 180 -5.06 -8.57 19.17
N VAL A 181 -3.89 -8.05 18.78
CA VAL A 181 -2.57 -8.72 18.92
C VAL A 181 -2.25 -9.21 20.35
N ILE A 182 -2.76 -8.51 21.38
CA ILE A 182 -2.64 -8.94 22.78
C ILE A 182 -3.69 -10.01 23.11
N LYS A 183 -4.94 -9.80 22.69
CA LYS A 183 -6.05 -10.73 22.91
C LYS A 183 -5.77 -12.10 22.26
N ASP A 184 -5.14 -12.08 21.10
CA ASP A 184 -4.79 -13.26 20.31
C ASP A 184 -3.44 -13.87 20.75
N ASN A 185 -2.83 -13.35 21.83
CA ASN A 185 -1.57 -13.83 22.42
C ASN A 185 -0.36 -13.81 21.47
N ILE A 186 -0.36 -12.94 20.46
CA ILE A 186 0.81 -12.71 19.60
C ILE A 186 1.86 -11.86 20.37
N THR A 187 1.41 -10.99 21.27
CA THR A 187 2.25 -10.25 22.22
C THR A 187 1.54 -10.10 23.57
N THR A 188 2.20 -9.46 24.54
CA THR A 188 1.63 -9.21 25.88
C THR A 188 1.72 -7.74 26.27
N LYS A 189 0.88 -7.30 27.22
CA LYS A 189 1.00 -5.96 27.82
C LYS A 189 2.38 -5.74 28.43
N GLN A 190 2.91 -6.75 29.13
CA GLN A 190 4.23 -6.70 29.74
C GLN A 190 5.33 -6.45 28.69
N SER A 191 5.29 -7.16 27.56
CA SER A 191 6.26 -6.96 26.47
C SER A 191 6.22 -5.54 25.91
N LEU A 192 5.02 -4.96 25.77
CA LEU A 192 4.87 -3.57 25.34
C LEU A 192 5.37 -2.57 26.39
N GLU A 193 5.09 -2.82 27.67
CA GLU A 193 5.61 -1.99 28.76
C GLU A 193 7.14 -2.02 28.83
N ASP A 194 7.75 -3.19 28.66
CA ASP A 194 9.20 -3.35 28.71
C ASP A 194 9.83 -2.61 27.52
N THR A 195 9.27 -2.77 26.32
CA THR A 195 9.68 -2.02 25.12
C THR A 195 9.56 -0.51 25.33
N TYR A 196 8.45 -0.05 25.90
CA TYR A 196 8.23 1.37 26.23
C TYR A 196 9.31 1.89 27.19
N LYS A 197 9.57 1.18 28.29
CA LYS A 197 10.56 1.57 29.30
C LYS A 197 11.97 1.61 28.71
N GLU A 198 12.32 0.63 27.87
CA GLU A 198 13.60 0.60 27.16
C GLU A 198 13.74 1.80 26.22
N LYS A 199 12.71 2.11 25.41
CA LYS A 199 12.73 3.26 24.50
C LYS A 199 12.84 4.59 25.24
N GLN A 200 12.13 4.76 26.35
CA GLN A 200 12.25 5.99 27.16
C GLN A 200 13.65 6.13 27.77
N LYS A 201 14.28 5.03 28.18
CA LYS A 201 15.66 5.03 28.66
C LYS A 201 16.66 5.40 27.55
N GLU A 202 16.51 4.82 26.36
CA GLU A 202 17.32 5.16 25.17
C GLU A 202 17.21 6.65 24.83
N ASP A 203 15.97 7.17 24.83
CA ASP A 203 15.66 8.56 24.50
C ASP A 203 15.95 9.55 25.64
N LYS A 204 16.38 9.07 26.81
CA LYS A 204 16.57 9.88 28.03
C LYS A 204 15.31 10.66 28.44
N LYS A 205 14.14 10.06 28.25
CA LYS A 205 12.83 10.62 28.61
C LYS A 205 12.30 9.97 29.89
N PRO A 206 11.55 10.72 30.73
CA PRO A 206 10.87 10.14 31.88
C PRO A 206 9.75 9.19 31.41
N ILE A 207 9.47 8.17 32.22
CA ILE A 207 8.33 7.26 32.03
C ILE A 207 7.03 8.03 32.34
N ASP A 208 6.10 8.07 31.39
CA ASP A 208 4.76 8.62 31.60
C ASP A 208 3.82 7.55 32.15
N LYS A 209 3.19 7.83 33.29
CA LYS A 209 2.23 6.91 33.92
C LYS A 209 0.96 6.73 33.08
N THR A 210 0.56 7.75 32.32
CA THR A 210 -0.61 7.72 31.44
C THR A 210 -0.38 6.79 30.26
N ASP A 211 0.83 6.78 29.70
CA ASP A 211 1.22 5.85 28.65
C ASP A 211 1.22 4.40 29.16
N LEU A 212 1.73 4.16 30.38
CA LEU A 212 1.69 2.83 30.99
C LEU A 212 0.25 2.35 31.26
N GLN A 213 -0.64 3.25 31.71
CA GLN A 213 -2.06 2.90 31.92
C GLN A 213 -2.79 2.56 30.62
N ASN A 214 -2.35 3.14 29.50
CA ASN A 214 -2.93 2.93 28.18
C ASN A 214 -1.94 2.25 27.24
N ILE A 215 -1.20 1.27 27.74
CA ILE A 215 -0.09 0.65 27.02
C ILE A 215 -0.52 0.04 25.68
N GLU A 216 -1.79 -0.34 25.54
CA GLU A 216 -2.36 -0.85 24.30
C GLU A 216 -2.29 0.17 23.15
N ASN A 217 -2.32 1.48 23.43
CA ASN A 217 -2.13 2.51 22.40
C ASN A 217 -0.73 2.40 21.74
N LYS A 218 0.25 1.82 22.46
CA LYS A 218 1.61 1.62 21.96
C LYS A 218 1.74 0.49 20.95
N VAL A 219 0.69 -0.32 20.71
CA VAL A 219 0.64 -1.26 19.57
C VAL A 219 0.95 -0.53 18.25
N LYS A 220 0.36 0.67 18.05
CA LYS A 220 0.60 1.47 16.85
C LYS A 220 2.06 1.93 16.72
N GLU A 221 2.72 2.24 17.83
CA GLU A 221 4.08 2.81 17.85
C GLU A 221 5.17 1.73 17.78
N TYR A 222 4.96 0.59 18.43
CA TYR A 222 6.00 -0.44 18.61
C TYR A 222 5.78 -1.72 17.83
N ILE A 223 4.59 -1.94 17.29
CA ILE A 223 4.30 -3.11 16.44
C ILE A 223 4.15 -2.65 14.99
N SER A 224 3.12 -1.88 14.69
CA SER A 224 2.87 -1.33 13.36
C SER A 224 1.69 -0.36 13.41
N ASP A 225 1.72 0.69 12.59
CA ASP A 225 0.58 1.57 12.37
C ASP A 225 -0.35 1.10 11.24
N HIS A 226 0.00 0.00 10.57
CA HIS A 226 -0.84 -0.69 9.59
C HIS A 226 -1.08 -2.14 9.99
N SER A 227 -2.31 -2.58 9.78
CA SER A 227 -2.67 -3.99 9.93
C SER A 227 -2.15 -4.81 8.76
N PRO A 228 -1.58 -6.00 9.01
CA PRO A 228 -1.29 -6.95 7.94
C PRO A 228 -2.56 -7.25 7.14
N VAL A 229 -2.48 -7.17 5.82
CA VAL A 229 -3.56 -7.61 4.93
C VAL A 229 -3.21 -8.97 4.34
N TYR A 230 -4.22 -9.77 4.05
CA TYR A 230 -4.06 -11.12 3.56
C TYR A 230 -5.19 -11.49 2.61
N PHE A 231 -4.97 -12.58 1.89
CA PHE A 231 -5.98 -13.32 1.14
C PHE A 231 -5.53 -14.78 1.10
N GLU A 232 -6.47 -15.66 0.83
CA GLU A 232 -6.22 -17.09 0.70
C GLU A 232 -6.36 -17.48 -0.78
N ILE A 233 -5.54 -18.43 -1.22
CA ILE A 233 -5.69 -19.07 -2.53
C ILE A 233 -6.28 -20.44 -2.28
N ALA A 234 -7.49 -20.67 -2.80
CA ALA A 234 -8.18 -21.95 -2.66
C ALA A 234 -7.44 -23.03 -3.46
N LEU A 235 -6.85 -24.00 -2.75
CA LEU A 235 -6.10 -25.09 -3.33
C LEU A 235 -7.03 -26.28 -3.61
N ASN A 236 -7.77 -26.22 -4.72
CA ASN A 236 -8.51 -27.38 -5.21
C ASN A 236 -7.56 -28.52 -5.60
#